data_AF-A0A327NP57-F1
#
_entry.id   AF-A0A327NP57-F1
#
_cell.length_a   1.000
_cell.length_b   1.000
_cell.length_c   1.000
_cell.angle_alpha   90.00
_cell.angle_beta   90.00
_cell.angle_gamma   90.00
#
_symmetry.space_group_name_H-M   'P 1'
#
loop_
_entity.id
_entity.type
_entity.pdbx_description
1 polymer ?
#
loop_
_entity_poly.entity_id
_entity_poly.type
_entity_poly.pdbx_seq_one_letter_code
_entity_poly.pdbx_strand_id
1 'polypeptide(L)'
;MGLALFQPLKEGERIVNFVCVVSNPANAALMGHRLTDMVGQTLKTLFPGTLQIGLFERLVQVAQRGIPQHYQQQAELAGMSMWGRFSLVRVGKQVLVTVTDITELKLTQARLDHKNVQLEQRVVARSKQIHNLTVLQNAILKHGGQAIISTSIDAVIQTANQACEKLLGYSPQELLGQFVQVQPGTDDSPFPVISFQSSRPATGNPATILQQTLNGESYRYLEGGLSPKWGLPFPYC
;
A
#
# COMPACT_ATOMS: atom_id res chain seq x y z
N MET A 1 5.84 -32.90 1.25
CA MET A 1 4.53 -33.59 1.31
C MET A 1 4.72 -34.95 1.91
N GLY A 2 4.08 -35.21 3.06
CA GLY A 2 3.99 -36.54 3.65
C GLY A 2 2.98 -37.39 2.91
N LEU A 3 3.29 -38.68 2.75
CA LEU A 3 2.44 -39.68 2.14
C LEU A 3 2.46 -40.95 2.99
N ALA A 4 1.29 -41.54 3.20
CA ALA A 4 1.12 -42.88 3.74
C ALA A 4 0.00 -43.62 3.03
N LEU A 5 0.19 -44.91 2.78
CA LEU A 5 -0.82 -45.80 2.23
C LEU A 5 -1.28 -46.73 3.35
N PHE A 6 -2.60 -46.77 3.56
CA PHE A 6 -3.22 -47.51 4.64
C PHE A 6 -4.09 -48.64 4.10
N GLN A 7 -3.87 -49.84 4.62
CA GLN A 7 -4.70 -51.00 4.35
C GLN A 7 -5.77 -51.15 5.45
N PRO A 8 -7.07 -51.19 5.09
CA PRO A 8 -8.12 -51.44 6.07
C PRO A 8 -7.97 -52.83 6.71
N LEU A 9 -7.99 -52.89 8.04
CA LEU A 9 -8.13 -54.11 8.81
C LEU A 9 -9.63 -54.34 9.08
N LYS A 10 -10.14 -55.51 8.71
CA LYS A 10 -11.56 -55.85 8.82
C LYS A 10 -11.80 -57.02 9.79
N GLU A 11 -12.86 -56.93 10.56
CA GLU A 11 -13.50 -58.04 11.27
C GLU A 11 -14.89 -58.23 10.66
N GLY A 12 -15.07 -59.30 9.88
CA GLY A 12 -16.23 -59.44 9.00
C GLY A 12 -16.31 -58.30 7.98
N GLU A 13 -17.48 -57.65 7.90
CA GLU A 13 -17.71 -56.50 7.01
C GLU A 13 -17.28 -55.15 7.61
N ARG A 14 -16.90 -55.12 8.89
CA ARG A 14 -16.58 -53.89 9.61
C ARG A 14 -15.08 -53.59 9.56
N ILE A 15 -14.72 -52.36 9.19
CA ILE A 15 -13.35 -51.85 9.31
C ILE A 15 -13.10 -51.48 10.79
N VAL A 16 -12.11 -52.11 11.42
CA VAL A 16 -11.79 -51.92 12.85
C VAL A 16 -10.51 -51.11 13.08
N ASN A 17 -9.60 -51.10 12.11
CA ASN A 17 -8.35 -50.34 12.15
C ASN A 17 -7.77 -50.20 10.72
N PHE A 18 -6.60 -49.58 10.60
CA PHE A 18 -5.82 -49.52 9.38
C PHE A 18 -4.35 -49.84 9.69
N VAL A 19 -3.67 -50.51 8.76
CA VAL A 19 -2.23 -50.79 8.83
C VAL A 19 -1.51 -49.93 7.80
N CYS A 20 -0.44 -49.24 8.21
CA CYS A 20 0.42 -48.50 7.28
C CYS A 20 1.26 -49.48 6.45
N VAL A 21 1.07 -49.53 5.14
CA VAL A 21 1.82 -50.42 4.25
C VAL A 21 2.98 -49.71 3.56
N VAL A 22 2.84 -48.41 3.32
CA VAL A 22 3.87 -47.56 2.72
C VAL A 22 3.81 -46.21 3.40
N SER A 23 4.98 -45.61 3.64
CA SER A 23 5.12 -44.24 4.09
C SER A 23 6.37 -43.65 3.42
N ASN A 24 6.45 -42.33 3.29
CA ASN A 24 7.66 -41.67 2.80
C ASN A 24 8.44 -40.98 3.95
N PRO A 25 9.74 -40.66 3.75
CA PRO A 25 10.54 -39.99 4.77
C PRO A 25 9.94 -38.66 5.25
N ALA A 26 9.30 -37.91 4.35
CA ALA A 26 8.66 -36.64 4.69
C ALA A 26 7.48 -36.82 5.66
N ASN A 27 6.69 -37.89 5.50
CA ASN A 27 5.65 -38.24 6.46
C ASN A 27 6.26 -38.66 7.79
N ALA A 28 7.27 -39.53 7.78
CA ALA A 28 7.95 -39.95 9.00
C ALA A 28 8.46 -38.76 9.82
N ALA A 29 9.15 -37.81 9.16
CA ALA A 29 9.63 -36.59 9.79
C ALA A 29 8.50 -35.72 10.37
N LEU A 30 7.43 -35.50 9.59
CA LEU A 30 6.26 -34.71 10.01
C LEU A 30 5.54 -35.33 11.22
N MET A 31 5.56 -36.65 11.30
CA MET A 31 4.88 -37.40 12.34
C MET A 31 5.79 -37.69 13.56
N GLY A 32 7.06 -37.25 13.52
CA GLY A 32 8.03 -37.48 14.59
C GLY A 32 8.48 -38.95 14.75
N HIS A 33 8.29 -39.77 13.71
CA HIS A 33 8.63 -41.20 13.72
C HIS A 33 9.80 -41.49 12.78
N ARG A 34 10.50 -42.60 13.01
CA ARG A 34 11.39 -43.15 11.97
C ARG A 34 10.55 -43.91 10.95
N LEU A 35 10.94 -43.86 9.68
CA LEU A 35 10.19 -44.51 8.60
C LEU A 35 9.99 -46.02 8.84
N THR A 36 11.02 -46.70 9.36
CA THR A 36 10.99 -48.12 9.71
C THR A 36 9.95 -48.45 10.77
N ASP A 37 9.66 -47.49 11.65
CA ASP A 37 8.75 -47.67 12.77
C ASP A 37 7.29 -47.40 12.33
N MET A 38 7.08 -46.91 11.10
CA MET A 38 5.74 -46.64 10.56
C MET A 38 5.13 -47.83 9.82
N VAL A 39 5.92 -48.51 8.99
CA VAL A 39 5.40 -49.58 8.12
C VAL A 39 5.06 -50.81 8.97
N GLY A 40 3.89 -51.40 8.72
CA GLY A 40 3.36 -52.53 9.48
C GLY A 40 2.63 -52.15 10.77
N GLN A 41 2.77 -50.91 11.25
CA GLN A 41 2.06 -50.45 12.44
C GLN A 41 0.63 -50.01 12.14
N THR A 42 -0.22 -50.05 13.18
CA THR A 42 -1.62 -49.63 13.05
C THR A 42 -1.78 -48.12 13.17
N LEU A 43 -2.80 -47.57 12.51
CA LEU A 43 -3.13 -46.16 12.56
C LEU A 43 -3.33 -45.66 14.00
N LYS A 44 -4.04 -46.43 14.84
CA LYS A 44 -4.27 -46.07 16.26
C LYS A 44 -2.97 -46.06 17.07
N THR A 45 -1.99 -46.90 16.72
CA THR A 45 -0.67 -46.93 17.37
C THR A 45 0.19 -45.74 16.95
N LEU A 46 0.22 -45.43 15.65
CA LEU A 46 1.02 -44.33 15.10
C LEU A 46 0.43 -42.96 15.46
N PHE A 47 -0.88 -42.90 15.57
CA PHE A 47 -1.65 -41.69 15.86
C PHE A 47 -2.73 -41.98 16.89
N PRO A 48 -2.40 -42.09 18.18
CA PRO A 48 -3.39 -42.27 19.23
C PRO A 48 -4.45 -41.15 19.26
N GLY A 49 -4.12 -39.94 18.77
CA GLY A 49 -5.05 -38.83 18.58
C GLY A 49 -5.98 -38.92 17.34
N THR A 50 -5.93 -39.99 16.54
CA THR A 50 -6.73 -40.11 15.29
C THR A 50 -8.24 -40.01 15.50
N LEU A 51 -8.73 -40.43 16.68
CA LEU A 51 -10.14 -40.33 17.07
C LEU A 51 -10.56 -38.88 17.35
N GLN A 52 -9.66 -38.03 17.86
CA GLN A 52 -9.98 -36.63 18.18
C GLN A 52 -10.03 -35.75 16.93
N ILE A 53 -9.26 -36.09 15.89
CA ILE A 53 -9.24 -35.35 14.62
C ILE A 53 -10.18 -35.92 13.55
N GLY A 54 -10.87 -37.03 13.84
CA GLY A 54 -11.81 -37.69 12.92
C GLY A 54 -11.17 -38.35 11.71
N LEU A 55 -9.86 -38.63 11.73
CA LEU A 55 -9.14 -39.19 10.58
C LEU A 55 -9.55 -40.65 10.32
N PHE A 56 -9.83 -41.42 11.37
CA PHE A 56 -10.27 -42.82 11.24
C PHE A 56 -11.60 -42.92 10.50
N GLU A 57 -12.60 -42.15 10.92
CA GLU A 57 -13.94 -42.14 10.33
C GLU A 57 -13.90 -41.73 8.86
N ARG A 58 -13.07 -40.74 8.53
CA ARG A 58 -12.85 -40.32 7.14
C ARG A 58 -12.21 -41.42 6.31
N LEU A 59 -11.18 -42.10 6.83
CA LEU A 59 -10.58 -43.26 6.17
C LEU A 59 -11.60 -44.39 5.94
N VAL A 60 -12.47 -44.67 6.91
CA VAL A 60 -13.57 -45.63 6.75
C VAL A 60 -14.51 -45.20 5.63
N GLN A 61 -14.93 -43.93 5.62
CA GLN A 61 -15.81 -43.38 4.57
C GLN A 61 -15.17 -43.48 3.18
N VAL A 62 -13.91 -43.11 3.03
CA VAL A 62 -13.19 -43.19 1.74
C VAL A 62 -13.01 -44.64 1.30
N ALA A 63 -12.66 -45.55 2.22
CA ALA A 63 -12.51 -46.98 1.91
C ALA A 63 -13.83 -47.61 1.42
N GLN A 64 -14.93 -47.34 2.12
CA GLN A 64 -16.24 -47.92 1.83
C GLN A 64 -16.93 -47.26 0.64
N ARG A 65 -17.01 -45.92 0.63
CA ARG A 65 -17.78 -45.16 -0.38
C ARG A 65 -16.96 -44.84 -1.62
N GLY A 66 -15.63 -44.83 -1.52
CA GLY A 66 -14.74 -44.46 -2.62
C GLY A 66 -14.71 -42.97 -2.95
N ILE A 67 -15.45 -42.12 -2.22
CA ILE A 67 -15.49 -40.67 -2.44
C ILE A 67 -14.22 -40.04 -1.84
N PRO A 68 -13.37 -39.36 -2.62
CA PRO A 68 -12.19 -38.67 -2.10
C PRO A 68 -12.55 -37.59 -1.08
N GLN A 69 -11.66 -37.35 -0.11
CA GLN A 69 -11.81 -36.25 0.84
C GLN A 69 -10.57 -35.35 0.87
N HIS A 70 -10.82 -34.04 0.87
CA HIS A 70 -9.78 -33.01 0.98
C HIS A 70 -10.20 -31.99 2.05
N TYR A 71 -9.31 -31.70 3.00
CA TYR A 71 -9.61 -30.75 4.08
C TYR A 71 -8.34 -30.13 4.67
N GLN A 72 -8.50 -29.02 5.37
CA GLN A 72 -7.43 -28.38 6.15
C GLN A 72 -7.83 -28.40 7.61
N GLN A 73 -6.92 -28.81 8.48
CA GLN A 73 -7.20 -28.91 9.90
C GLN A 73 -5.92 -28.71 10.72
N GLN A 74 -6.07 -28.08 11.88
CA GLN A 74 -5.01 -28.03 12.88
C GLN A 74 -4.86 -29.41 13.52
N ALA A 75 -3.65 -29.95 13.44
CA ALA A 75 -3.29 -31.24 13.99
C ALA A 75 -2.14 -31.04 14.97
N GLU A 76 -2.19 -31.79 16.07
CA GLU A 76 -1.11 -31.84 17.04
C GLU A 76 -0.30 -33.11 16.80
N LEU A 77 0.96 -32.92 16.42
CA LEU A 77 1.83 -33.95 15.90
C LEU A 77 3.16 -33.85 16.64
N ALA A 78 3.54 -34.93 17.34
CA ALA A 78 4.74 -34.97 18.18
C ALA A 78 4.85 -33.79 19.18
N GLY A 79 3.71 -33.34 19.74
CA GLY A 79 3.65 -32.18 20.65
C GLY A 79 3.78 -30.81 19.97
N MET A 80 3.84 -30.76 18.64
CA MET A 80 3.86 -29.53 17.85
C MET A 80 2.50 -29.33 17.18
N SER A 81 1.92 -28.14 17.31
CA SER A 81 0.68 -27.78 16.63
C SER A 81 0.98 -27.26 15.22
N MET A 82 0.40 -27.90 14.21
CA MET A 82 0.57 -27.50 12.81
C MET A 82 -0.76 -27.51 12.05
N TRP A 83 -0.87 -26.69 11.02
CA TRP A 83 -1.97 -26.77 10.05
C TRP A 83 -1.63 -27.77 8.95
N GLY A 84 -2.35 -28.89 8.91
CA GLY A 84 -2.20 -29.89 7.86
C GLY A 84 -3.27 -29.75 6.77
N ARG A 85 -2.85 -29.81 5.51
CA ARG A 85 -3.74 -30.06 4.37
C ARG A 85 -3.74 -31.56 4.08
N PHE A 86 -4.88 -32.20 4.28
CA PHE A 86 -5.08 -33.64 4.11
C PHE A 86 -5.81 -33.95 2.80
N SER A 87 -5.37 -35.02 2.15
CA SER A 87 -6.05 -35.60 0.99
C SER A 87 -6.08 -37.11 1.12
N LEU A 88 -7.29 -37.67 1.12
CA LEU A 88 -7.58 -39.09 1.28
C LEU A 88 -8.23 -39.62 0.01
N VAL A 89 -7.61 -40.61 -0.62
CA VAL A 89 -8.07 -41.19 -1.89
C VAL A 89 -7.98 -42.71 -1.83
N ARG A 90 -9.02 -43.41 -2.29
CA ARG A 90 -8.99 -44.88 -2.40
C ARG A 90 -8.13 -45.31 -3.59
N VAL A 91 -7.18 -46.20 -3.35
CA VAL A 91 -6.31 -46.80 -4.37
C VAL A 91 -6.41 -48.32 -4.25
N GLY A 92 -7.15 -48.95 -5.16
CA GLY A 92 -7.50 -50.37 -5.06
C GLY A 92 -8.26 -50.67 -3.75
N LYS A 93 -7.70 -51.56 -2.92
CA LYS A 93 -8.25 -51.93 -1.60
C LYS A 93 -7.69 -51.08 -0.45
N GLN A 94 -6.82 -50.12 -0.74
CA GLN A 94 -6.11 -49.29 0.24
C GLN A 94 -6.57 -47.83 0.15
N VAL A 95 -6.18 -47.02 1.13
CA VAL A 95 -6.45 -45.58 1.15
C VAL A 95 -5.13 -44.84 1.24
N LEU A 96 -4.86 -44.02 0.23
CA LEU A 96 -3.74 -43.10 0.19
C LEU A 96 -4.08 -41.85 1.00
N VAL A 97 -3.22 -41.52 1.95
CA VAL A 97 -3.28 -40.29 2.74
C VAL A 97 -2.07 -39.46 2.37
N THR A 98 -2.31 -38.21 2.02
CA THR A 98 -1.25 -37.21 1.87
C THR A 98 -1.50 -36.07 2.84
N VAL A 99 -0.41 -35.56 3.41
CA VAL A 99 -0.42 -34.43 4.34
C VAL A 99 0.65 -33.43 3.92
N THR A 100 0.26 -32.16 3.85
CA THR A 100 1.19 -31.05 3.61
C THR A 100 1.04 -30.06 4.75
N ASP A 101 2.16 -29.72 5.39
CA ASP A 101 2.20 -28.62 6.34
C ASP A 101 1.96 -27.30 5.60
N ILE A 102 0.92 -26.57 6.03
CA ILE A 102 0.54 -25.26 5.52
C ILE A 102 0.57 -24.19 6.62
N THR A 103 1.26 -24.46 7.74
CA THR A 103 1.37 -23.53 8.87
C THR A 103 2.04 -22.23 8.46
N GLU A 104 3.19 -22.30 7.79
CA GLU A 104 3.90 -21.11 7.28
C GLU A 104 3.04 -20.31 6.29
N LEU A 105 2.29 -21.01 5.43
CA LEU A 105 1.37 -20.38 4.49
C LEU A 105 0.27 -19.60 5.22
N LYS A 106 -0.35 -20.21 6.25
CA LYS A 106 -1.38 -19.56 7.07
C LYS A 106 -0.83 -18.36 7.83
N LEU A 107 0.37 -18.47 8.41
CA LEU A 107 1.04 -17.38 9.13
C LEU A 107 1.41 -16.23 8.19
N THR A 108 1.92 -16.53 7.01
CA THR A 108 2.27 -15.53 5.99
C THR A 108 1.02 -14.80 5.50
N GLN A 109 -0.07 -15.54 5.24
CA GLN A 109 -1.36 -14.96 4.87
C GLN A 109 -1.86 -14.00 5.95
N ALA A 110 -1.89 -14.43 7.21
CA ALA A 110 -2.31 -13.58 8.32
C ALA A 110 -1.44 -12.33 8.48
N ARG A 111 -0.13 -12.45 8.26
CA ARG A 111 0.81 -11.31 8.28
C ARG A 111 0.56 -10.34 7.12
N LEU A 112 0.24 -10.83 5.92
CA LEU A 112 -0.12 -9.99 4.78
C LEU A 112 -1.43 -9.24 5.03
N ASP A 113 -2.46 -9.94 5.52
CA ASP A 113 -3.76 -9.35 5.84
C ASP A 113 -3.61 -8.25 6.89
N HIS A 114 -2.82 -8.49 7.94
CA HIS A 114 -2.51 -7.49 8.95
C HIS A 114 -1.80 -6.26 8.37
N LYS A 115 -0.83 -6.45 7.47
CA LYS A 115 -0.12 -5.35 6.80
C LYS A 115 -1.06 -4.54 5.90
N ASN A 116 -1.97 -5.18 5.19
CA ASN A 116 -2.94 -4.49 4.33
C ASN A 116 -3.84 -3.57 5.15
N VAL A 117 -4.40 -4.05 6.27
CA VAL A 117 -5.20 -3.22 7.18
C VAL A 117 -4.41 -2.02 7.69
N GLN A 118 -3.13 -2.20 8.06
CA GLN A 118 -2.28 -1.08 8.49
C GLN A 118 -2.00 -0.08 7.37
N LEU A 119 -1.78 -0.56 6.13
CA LEU A 119 -1.56 0.31 4.97
C LEU A 119 -2.80 1.14 4.66
N GLU A 120 -3.99 0.52 4.66
CA GLU A 120 -5.26 1.22 4.46
C GLU A 120 -5.47 2.32 5.50
N GLN A 121 -5.21 2.03 6.78
CA GLN A 121 -5.30 3.02 7.85
C GLN A 121 -4.32 4.18 7.63
N ARG A 122 -3.08 3.91 7.20
CA ARG A 122 -2.09 4.96 6.88
C ARG A 122 -2.53 5.80 5.68
N VAL A 123 -3.10 5.19 4.65
CA VAL A 123 -3.62 5.91 3.47
C VAL A 123 -4.73 6.87 3.89
N VAL A 124 -5.70 6.39 4.68
CA VAL A 124 -6.80 7.23 5.19
C VAL A 124 -6.28 8.38 6.05
N ALA A 125 -5.36 8.11 6.99
CA ALA A 125 -4.76 9.13 7.84
C ALA A 125 -4.00 10.19 7.02
N ARG A 126 -3.21 9.76 6.04
CA ARG A 126 -2.44 10.67 5.18
C ARG A 126 -3.33 11.49 4.26
N SER A 127 -4.40 10.90 3.72
CA SER A 127 -5.39 11.62 2.92
C SER A 127 -6.07 12.72 3.73
N LYS A 128 -6.41 12.46 5.00
CA LYS A 128 -6.95 13.49 5.91
C LYS A 128 -5.94 14.60 6.18
N GLN A 129 -4.68 14.26 6.42
CA GLN A 129 -3.63 15.25 6.65
C GLN A 129 -3.40 16.13 5.42
N ILE A 130 -3.31 15.55 4.23
CA ILE A 130 -3.20 16.30 2.98
C ILE A 130 -4.41 17.21 2.80
N HIS A 131 -5.64 16.69 2.96
CA HIS A 131 -6.85 17.48 2.86
C HIS A 131 -6.85 18.68 3.83
N ASN A 132 -6.49 18.47 5.10
CA ASN A 132 -6.43 19.54 6.09
C ASN A 132 -5.36 20.59 5.76
N LEU A 133 -4.18 20.15 5.27
CA LEU A 133 -3.14 21.08 4.81
C LEU A 133 -3.61 21.87 3.59
N THR A 134 -4.30 21.25 2.64
CA THR A 134 -4.88 21.93 1.47
C THR A 134 -5.95 22.95 1.89
N VAL A 135 -6.82 22.60 2.85
CA VAL A 135 -7.84 23.52 3.37
C VAL A 135 -7.19 24.71 4.09
N LEU A 136 -6.17 24.47 4.92
CA LEU A 136 -5.43 25.53 5.61
C LEU A 136 -4.65 26.42 4.64
N GLN A 137 -3.91 25.84 3.69
CA GLN A 137 -3.22 26.60 2.64
C GLN A 137 -4.20 27.48 1.86
N ASN A 138 -5.35 26.93 1.44
CA ASN A 138 -6.37 27.70 0.73
C ASN A 138 -7.01 28.79 1.61
N ALA A 139 -7.21 28.55 2.91
CA ALA A 139 -7.72 29.56 3.83
C ALA A 139 -6.71 30.71 4.02
N ILE A 140 -5.42 30.41 4.14
CA ILE A 140 -4.35 31.41 4.22
C ILE A 140 -4.23 32.18 2.90
N LEU A 141 -4.28 31.51 1.75
CA LEU A 141 -4.27 32.15 0.43
C LEU A 141 -5.50 33.03 0.16
N LYS A 142 -6.65 32.72 0.79
CA LYS A 142 -7.89 33.50 0.67
C LYS A 142 -8.00 34.66 1.68
N HIS A 143 -7.34 34.56 2.83
CA HIS A 143 -7.48 35.53 3.93
C HIS A 143 -6.19 36.29 4.30
N GLY A 144 -5.02 35.89 3.80
CA GLY A 144 -3.81 36.69 3.92
C GLY A 144 -3.92 37.91 3.01
N GLY A 145 -3.76 39.11 3.55
CA GLY A 145 -3.66 40.37 2.79
C GLY A 145 -2.39 40.46 1.92
N GLN A 146 -1.98 39.36 1.29
CA GLN A 146 -0.82 39.25 0.41
C GLN A 146 -1.27 38.77 -0.97
N ALA A 147 -0.95 39.55 -2.00
CA ALA A 147 -1.14 39.16 -3.38
C ALA A 147 -0.04 38.19 -3.79
N ILE A 148 -0.42 37.04 -4.37
CA ILE A 148 0.50 36.01 -4.86
C ILE A 148 0.25 35.82 -6.35
N ILE A 149 1.33 35.95 -7.12
CA ILE A 149 1.36 35.82 -8.57
C ILE A 149 2.50 34.88 -8.95
N SER A 150 2.21 33.86 -9.76
CA SER A 150 3.22 32.97 -10.35
C SER A 150 3.42 33.33 -11.83
N THR A 151 4.67 33.31 -12.30
CA THR A 151 5.02 33.62 -13.69
C THR A 151 5.87 32.51 -14.32
N SER A 152 5.86 32.42 -15.65
CA SER A 152 6.84 31.64 -16.41
C SER A 152 8.21 32.33 -16.40
N ILE A 153 9.24 31.61 -16.87
CA ILE A 153 10.60 32.16 -17.04
C ILE A 153 10.66 33.36 -18.01
N ASP A 154 9.63 33.55 -18.84
CA ASP A 154 9.46 34.69 -19.75
C ASP A 154 8.65 35.83 -19.11
N ALA A 155 8.45 35.79 -17.78
CA ALA A 155 7.69 36.75 -16.98
C ALA A 155 6.18 36.81 -17.31
N VAL A 156 5.61 35.75 -17.90
CA VAL A 156 4.17 35.66 -18.19
C VAL A 156 3.43 35.10 -16.98
N ILE A 157 2.41 35.80 -16.49
CA ILE A 157 1.62 35.36 -15.33
C ILE A 157 0.81 34.10 -15.67
N GLN A 158 1.01 33.06 -14.86
CA GLN A 158 0.34 31.76 -14.98
C GLN A 158 -0.78 31.58 -13.95
N THR A 159 -0.60 32.12 -12.74
CA THR A 159 -1.62 32.06 -11.68
C THR A 159 -1.59 33.32 -10.83
N ALA A 160 -2.75 33.70 -10.28
CA ALA A 160 -2.90 34.81 -9.34
C ALA A 160 -3.97 34.45 -8.29
N ASN A 161 -3.73 34.79 -7.01
CA ASN A 161 -4.71 34.59 -5.95
C ASN A 161 -5.77 35.71 -5.91
N GLN A 162 -6.91 35.45 -5.27
CA GLN A 162 -8.02 36.42 -5.19
C GLN A 162 -7.66 37.68 -4.39
N ALA A 163 -6.61 37.65 -3.56
CA ALA A 163 -6.12 38.84 -2.88
C ALA A 163 -5.62 39.93 -3.84
N CYS A 164 -5.25 39.57 -5.09
CA CYS A 164 -4.87 40.53 -6.13
C CYS A 164 -5.99 41.53 -6.44
N GLU A 165 -7.26 41.11 -6.38
CA GLU A 165 -8.42 42.00 -6.60
C GLU A 165 -8.46 43.11 -5.57
N LYS A 166 -8.29 42.74 -4.30
CA LYS A 166 -8.43 43.66 -3.18
C LYS A 166 -7.20 44.57 -3.03
N LEU A 167 -6.00 44.05 -3.27
CA LEU A 167 -4.74 44.74 -2.99
C LEU A 167 -4.21 45.50 -4.21
N LEU A 168 -4.37 44.94 -5.41
CA LEU A 168 -3.78 45.47 -6.64
C LEU A 168 -4.84 46.05 -7.60
N GLY A 169 -6.11 45.68 -7.40
CA GLY A 169 -7.24 46.09 -8.23
C GLY A 169 -7.44 45.28 -9.51
N TYR A 170 -6.68 44.21 -9.69
CA TYR A 170 -6.78 43.34 -10.86
C TYR A 170 -7.47 42.04 -10.50
N SER A 171 -8.43 41.60 -11.32
CA SER A 171 -8.96 40.24 -11.17
C SER A 171 -7.93 39.20 -11.59
N PRO A 172 -7.95 37.97 -11.03
CA PRO A 172 -7.04 36.92 -11.46
C PRO A 172 -7.11 36.71 -12.96
N GLN A 173 -8.31 36.76 -13.54
CA GLN A 173 -8.51 36.58 -14.99
C GLN A 173 -7.87 37.69 -15.83
N GLU A 174 -7.82 38.92 -15.33
CA GLU A 174 -7.17 40.03 -16.01
C GLU A 174 -5.65 39.92 -15.99
N LEU A 175 -5.09 39.36 -14.92
CA LEU A 175 -3.64 39.16 -14.78
C LEU A 175 -3.13 37.96 -15.59
N LEU A 176 -3.93 36.92 -15.76
CA LEU A 176 -3.52 35.73 -16.50
C LEU A 176 -3.04 36.08 -17.91
N GLY A 177 -1.81 35.68 -18.25
CA GLY A 177 -1.19 35.94 -19.54
C GLY A 177 -0.56 37.33 -19.69
N GLN A 178 -0.68 38.23 -18.71
CA GLN A 178 0.06 39.50 -18.72
C GLN A 178 1.53 39.29 -18.40
N PHE A 179 2.35 40.26 -18.81
CA PHE A 179 3.78 40.31 -18.52
C PHE A 179 4.04 41.14 -17.28
N VAL A 180 4.89 40.61 -16.39
CA VAL A 180 5.44 41.38 -15.27
C VAL A 180 6.60 42.23 -15.76
N GLN A 181 6.53 43.53 -15.51
CA GLN A 181 7.63 44.46 -15.78
C GLN A 181 8.14 45.04 -14.47
N VAL A 182 9.45 44.93 -14.24
CA VAL A 182 10.14 45.57 -13.13
C VAL A 182 10.94 46.74 -13.69
N GLN A 183 10.54 47.96 -13.34
CA GLN A 183 11.29 49.17 -13.68
C GLN A 183 12.27 49.46 -12.53
N PRO A 184 13.57 49.65 -12.81
CA PRO A 184 14.53 50.06 -11.78
C PRO A 184 14.17 51.46 -11.24
N GLY A 185 14.52 51.72 -9.98
CA GLY A 185 14.32 53.03 -9.36
C GLY A 185 15.10 54.14 -10.08
N THR A 186 14.60 55.36 -9.97
CA THR A 186 15.24 56.59 -10.47
C THR A 186 15.90 57.36 -9.33
N ASP A 187 16.70 58.39 -9.63
CA ASP A 187 17.34 59.22 -8.61
C ASP A 187 16.33 59.85 -7.62
N ASP A 188 15.11 60.16 -8.09
CA ASP A 188 14.00 60.67 -7.27
C ASP A 188 13.23 59.57 -6.50
N SER A 189 13.37 58.29 -6.89
CA SER A 189 12.70 57.16 -6.23
C SER A 189 13.56 55.89 -6.40
N PRO A 190 14.45 55.59 -5.44
CA PRO A 190 15.48 54.55 -5.61
C PRO A 190 14.91 53.12 -5.58
N PHE A 191 13.60 52.97 -5.36
CA PHE A 191 12.94 51.67 -5.27
C PHE A 191 12.43 51.21 -6.65
N PRO A 192 12.62 49.92 -7.00
CA PRO A 192 12.05 49.39 -8.23
C PRO A 192 10.52 49.39 -8.17
N VAL A 193 9.88 49.61 -9.32
CA VAL A 193 8.41 49.59 -9.46
C VAL A 193 7.98 48.41 -10.33
N ILE A 194 7.08 47.59 -9.80
CA ILE A 194 6.49 46.45 -10.51
C ILE A 194 5.18 46.88 -11.16
N SER A 195 4.99 46.54 -12.42
CA SER A 195 3.76 46.81 -13.17
C SER A 195 3.38 45.61 -14.06
N PHE A 196 2.12 45.57 -14.50
CA PHE A 196 1.58 44.51 -15.34
C PHE A 196 1.15 45.07 -16.69
N GLN A 197 1.56 44.43 -17.78
CA GLN A 197 1.27 44.90 -19.14
C GLN A 197 0.76 43.76 -20.03
N SER A 198 -0.19 44.08 -20.91
CA SER A 198 -0.76 43.12 -21.87
C SER A 198 0.16 42.84 -23.06
N SER A 199 1.17 43.67 -23.31
CA SER A 199 2.14 43.52 -24.41
C SER A 199 3.54 43.29 -23.88
N ARG A 200 4.33 42.49 -24.61
CA ARG A 200 5.75 42.28 -24.30
C ARG A 200 6.49 43.63 -24.38
N PRO A 201 7.27 44.04 -23.37
CA PRO A 201 7.98 45.31 -23.39
C PRO A 201 8.99 45.37 -24.55
N ALA A 202 9.07 46.53 -25.21
CA ALA A 202 9.88 46.74 -26.42
C ALA A 202 11.39 46.86 -26.14
N THR A 203 11.79 47.11 -24.88
CA THR A 203 13.18 47.31 -24.48
C THR A 203 13.46 46.65 -23.12
N GLY A 204 14.56 45.90 -23.06
CA GLY A 204 14.94 45.10 -21.89
C GLY A 204 14.19 43.78 -21.86
N ASN A 205 14.90 42.66 -21.79
CA ASN A 205 14.24 41.38 -21.59
C ASN A 205 13.63 41.42 -20.17
N PRO A 206 12.29 41.34 -20.00
CA PRO A 206 11.65 41.39 -18.68
C PRO A 206 12.14 40.25 -17.79
N ALA A 207 12.64 39.17 -18.42
CA ALA A 207 13.29 38.08 -17.75
C ALA A 207 14.67 38.45 -17.16
N THR A 208 15.38 39.50 -17.56
CA THR A 208 16.76 39.73 -17.08
C THR A 208 16.81 40.02 -15.58
N ILE A 209 15.88 40.80 -15.03
CA ILE A 209 15.84 41.07 -13.57
C ILE A 209 15.36 39.84 -12.80
N LEU A 210 14.39 39.08 -13.33
CA LEU A 210 13.89 37.84 -12.70
C LEU A 210 14.86 36.65 -12.84
N GLN A 211 15.60 36.56 -13.94
CA GLN A 211 16.62 35.54 -14.22
C GLN A 211 17.93 35.83 -13.50
N GLN A 212 18.39 37.09 -13.43
CA GLN A 212 19.55 37.46 -12.59
C GLN A 212 19.29 37.19 -11.10
N THR A 213 18.01 37.15 -10.70
CA THR A 213 17.54 36.89 -9.34
C THR A 213 17.49 35.39 -8.99
N LEU A 214 17.56 34.48 -9.98
CA LEU A 214 17.54 33.02 -9.78
C LEU A 214 18.91 32.35 -9.92
N ASN A 215 20.01 33.12 -9.84
CA ASN A 215 21.41 32.63 -9.88
C ASN A 215 21.78 31.78 -8.65
N GLY A 216 21.10 30.65 -8.43
CA GLY A 216 21.37 29.67 -7.39
C GLY A 216 20.54 29.81 -6.10
N GLU A 217 19.77 30.88 -5.94
CA GLU A 217 18.90 31.08 -4.76
C GLU A 217 17.45 30.66 -5.03
N SER A 218 16.80 30.07 -4.03
CA SER A 218 15.40 29.60 -4.13
C SER A 218 14.36 30.71 -3.95
N TYR A 219 14.76 31.87 -3.41
CA TYR A 219 13.91 33.05 -3.20
C TYR A 219 14.78 34.31 -3.06
N ARG A 220 14.22 35.48 -3.38
CA ARG A 220 14.83 36.78 -3.11
C ARG A 220 13.79 37.76 -2.59
N TYR A 221 14.17 38.55 -1.60
CA TYR A 221 13.36 39.64 -1.07
C TYR A 221 13.76 40.96 -1.73
N LEU A 222 12.76 41.77 -2.11
CA LEU A 222 12.93 43.09 -2.72
C LEU A 222 11.87 44.04 -2.15
N GLU A 223 12.30 45.22 -1.69
CA GLU A 223 11.41 46.32 -1.33
C GLU A 223 11.21 47.21 -2.55
N GLY A 224 9.96 47.56 -2.85
CA GLY A 224 9.61 48.18 -4.12
C GLY A 224 8.18 48.68 -4.17
N GLY A 225 7.91 49.56 -5.11
CA GLY A 225 6.54 49.96 -5.44
C GLY A 225 5.86 48.92 -6.32
N LEU A 226 4.55 48.85 -6.25
CA LEU A 226 3.75 48.16 -7.26
C LEU A 226 2.72 49.16 -7.80
N SER A 227 2.53 49.17 -9.12
CA SER A 227 1.56 50.02 -9.79
C SER A 227 0.19 49.32 -9.85
N PRO A 228 -0.77 49.69 -8.96
CA PRO A 228 -2.09 49.10 -8.97
C PRO A 228 -2.88 49.60 -10.18
N LYS A 229 -3.97 48.91 -10.52
CA LYS A 229 -4.84 49.28 -11.67
C LYS A 229 -5.37 50.71 -11.60
N TRP A 230 -5.46 51.27 -10.40
CA TRP A 230 -6.00 52.60 -10.12
C TRP A 230 -4.99 53.75 -10.32
N GLY A 231 -3.75 53.45 -10.75
CA GLY A 231 -2.83 54.44 -11.33
C GLY A 231 -1.97 55.27 -10.38
N LEU A 232 -1.94 54.98 -9.08
CA LEU A 232 -0.99 55.60 -8.14
C LEU A 232 -0.20 54.53 -7.40
N PRO A 233 1.16 54.55 -7.44
CA PRO A 233 1.96 53.64 -6.64
C PRO A 233 1.71 53.92 -5.15
N PHE A 234 1.48 52.87 -4.35
CA PHE A 234 1.46 53.01 -2.91
C PHE A 234 2.84 53.50 -2.43
N PRO A 235 2.94 54.57 -1.63
CA PRO A 235 4.19 54.88 -0.97
C PRO A 235 4.37 53.85 0.14
N TYR A 236 5.34 52.96 -0.08
CA TYR A 236 5.91 51.98 0.87
C TYR A 236 5.01 50.76 1.21
N CYS A 237 5.44 49.59 0.73
CA CYS A 237 5.12 48.25 1.25
C CYS A 237 6.42 47.47 1.40
#